data_AF-A0A3B9KU35-F1
#
_entry.id   AF-A0A3B9KU35-F1
#
_cell.length_a   1.000
_cell.length_b   1.000
_cell.length_c   1.000
_cell.angle_alpha   90.00
_cell.angle_beta   90.00
_cell.angle_gamma   90.00
#
_symmetry.space_group_name_H-M   'P 1'
#
loop_
_entity.id
_entity.type
_entity.pdbx_description
1 polymer ?
#
loop_
_entity_poly.entity_id
_entity_poly.type
_entity_poly.pdbx_seq_one_letter_code
_entity_poly.pdbx_strand_id
1 'polypeptide(L)'
;MNEAILFCGTLAFAFAFRIIGKVLDKKQLKIKGKEFPMQDLFYKALSVLLFLVYMPQLFMRESISMQVGLTAAVDELPYITAQRMPYSPTVTALVAILKWMTNFMIANLVMMPFFNKKDSEDFAAFFAPIVVVLNCIFFRPVITTMLYVPGVSHSLYHWRVVVYACVIGLSGAIAFEKLIRVVMTRDFKGMGKRLGKMGLYFLLFVFAFMPTYVPQLLFGLIGSEPEGFTVSHRLIIYFTLAFPLAMQLLFQKKSLSERRYLLTMLALSGFFSYFANYVYPGKNFIGSLPLHLCNTAIVLMVFAFVFNLKG
;
A
#
# COMPACT_ATOMS: atom_id res chain seq x y z
N MET A 1 19.38 -7.01 -11.64
CA MET A 1 19.61 -5.98 -10.61
C MET A 1 20.04 -6.67 -9.32
N ASN A 2 21.16 -6.26 -8.73
CA ASN A 2 21.65 -6.80 -7.45
C ASN A 2 20.81 -6.15 -6.32
N GLU A 3 20.32 -6.93 -5.37
CA GLU A 3 19.52 -6.44 -4.22
C GLU A 3 20.27 -5.36 -3.44
N ALA A 4 21.59 -5.51 -3.35
CA ALA A 4 22.49 -4.51 -2.77
C ALA A 4 22.44 -3.17 -3.53
N ILE A 5 22.32 -3.17 -4.86
CA ILE A 5 22.25 -1.94 -5.65
C ILE A 5 20.93 -1.20 -5.37
N LEU A 6 19.81 -1.93 -5.30
CA LEU A 6 18.51 -1.32 -4.98
C LEU A 6 18.52 -0.72 -3.56
N PHE A 7 19.07 -1.45 -2.59
CA PHE A 7 19.15 -1.00 -1.22
C PHE A 7 20.07 0.23 -1.08
N CYS A 8 21.29 0.16 -1.62
CA CYS A 8 22.24 1.28 -1.62
C CYS A 8 21.69 2.50 -2.37
N GLY A 9 21.01 2.28 -3.50
CA GLY A 9 20.33 3.33 -4.25
C GLY A 9 19.25 4.01 -3.42
N THR A 10 18.39 3.22 -2.75
CA THR A 10 17.33 3.75 -1.87
C THR A 10 17.90 4.60 -0.74
N LEU A 11 18.98 4.15 -0.10
CA LEU A 11 19.66 4.93 0.94
C LEU A 11 20.28 6.22 0.38
N ALA A 12 20.97 6.14 -0.77
CA ALA A 12 21.55 7.31 -1.42
C ALA A 12 20.48 8.36 -1.78
N PHE A 13 19.34 7.93 -2.31
CA PHE A 13 18.18 8.80 -2.55
C PHE A 13 17.64 9.42 -1.26
N ALA A 14 17.53 8.66 -0.17
CA ALA A 14 17.12 9.19 1.13
C ALA A 14 18.07 10.29 1.65
N PHE A 15 19.39 10.10 1.51
CA PHE A 15 20.38 11.12 1.85
C PHE A 15 20.25 12.37 0.98
N ALA A 16 20.11 12.21 -0.34
CA ALA A 16 19.89 13.32 -1.25
C ALA A 16 18.61 14.11 -0.89
N PHE A 17 17.52 13.42 -0.57
CA PHE A 17 16.26 14.03 -0.17
C PHE A 17 16.39 14.79 1.14
N ARG A 18 17.19 14.30 2.08
CA ARG A 18 17.50 15.03 3.32
C ARG A 18 18.26 16.33 3.05
N ILE A 19 19.24 16.31 2.15
CA ILE A 19 19.99 17.51 1.78
C ILE A 19 19.02 18.54 1.16
N ILE A 20 18.18 18.12 0.22
CA ILE A 20 17.15 18.96 -0.39
C ILE A 20 16.19 19.49 0.70
N GLY A 21 15.70 18.63 1.57
CA GLY A 21 14.80 18.98 2.67
C GLY A 21 15.40 20.05 3.60
N LYS A 22 16.67 19.92 3.99
CA LYS A 22 17.38 20.94 4.79
C LYS A 22 17.53 22.28 4.07
N VAL A 23 17.79 22.25 2.76
CA VAL A 23 17.88 23.48 1.95
C VAL A 23 16.51 24.16 1.85
N LEU A 24 15.43 23.39 1.78
CA LEU A 24 14.06 23.88 1.68
C LEU A 24 13.47 24.33 3.02
N ASP A 25 13.92 23.79 4.16
CA ASP A 25 13.44 24.14 5.50
C ASP A 25 13.59 25.64 5.81
N LYS A 26 14.62 26.28 5.24
CA LYS A 26 14.86 27.74 5.38
C LYS A 26 14.06 28.60 4.41
N LYS A 27 13.29 28.00 3.49
CA LYS A 27 12.57 28.71 2.42
C LYS A 27 11.07 28.66 2.66
N GLN A 28 10.41 29.79 2.45
CA GLN A 28 8.95 29.90 2.48
C GLN A 28 8.44 30.38 1.13
N LEU A 29 7.32 29.81 0.69
CA LEU A 29 6.63 30.22 -0.53
C LEU A 29 5.39 31.03 -0.14
N LYS A 30 5.27 32.24 -0.67
CA LYS A 30 4.08 33.09 -0.50
C LYS A 30 3.15 32.91 -1.69
N ILE A 31 1.96 32.34 -1.47
CA ILE A 31 0.90 32.26 -2.48
C ILE A 31 -0.34 32.94 -1.92
N LYS A 32 -0.83 33.98 -2.60
CA LYS A 32 -2.04 34.73 -2.19
C LYS A 32 -2.03 35.14 -0.70
N GLY A 33 -0.89 35.63 -0.21
CA GLY A 33 -0.73 36.09 1.18
C GLY A 33 -0.60 34.98 2.24
N LYS A 34 -0.65 33.69 1.85
CA LYS A 34 -0.37 32.57 2.76
C LYS A 34 1.08 32.10 2.59
N GLU A 35 1.78 31.95 3.71
CA GLU A 35 3.12 31.37 3.78
C GLU A 35 3.02 29.84 3.89
N PHE A 36 3.69 29.15 2.98
CA PHE A 36 3.81 27.69 2.99
C PHE A 36 5.28 27.32 3.19
N PRO A 37 5.61 26.51 4.21
CA PRO A 37 6.96 25.98 4.35
C PRO A 37 7.26 25.08 3.13
N MET A 38 8.36 25.36 2.42
CA MET A 38 8.72 24.63 1.20
C MET A 38 8.92 23.12 1.45
N GLN A 39 9.34 22.76 2.67
CA GLN A 39 9.47 21.38 3.09
C GLN A 39 8.13 20.62 3.04
N ASP A 40 7.03 21.22 3.51
CA ASP A 40 5.71 20.57 3.47
C ASP A 40 5.23 20.37 2.03
N LEU A 41 5.48 21.35 1.16
CA LEU A 41 5.15 21.26 -0.26
C LEU A 41 5.95 20.14 -0.94
N PHE A 42 7.22 20.00 -0.58
CA PHE A 42 8.10 18.95 -1.09
C PHE A 42 7.58 17.56 -0.71
N TYR A 43 7.23 17.30 0.56
CA TYR A 43 6.66 16.00 0.93
C TYR A 43 5.32 15.73 0.28
N LYS A 44 4.45 16.74 0.15
CA LYS A 44 3.19 16.59 -0.58
C LYS A 44 3.43 16.19 -2.05
N ALA A 45 4.39 16.83 -2.71
CA ALA A 45 4.75 16.49 -4.08
C ALA A 45 5.30 15.06 -4.20
N LEU A 46 6.17 14.64 -3.27
CA LEU A 46 6.69 13.27 -3.22
C LEU A 46 5.61 12.23 -2.95
N SER A 47 4.66 12.51 -2.06
CA SER A 47 3.53 11.61 -1.79
C SER A 47 2.60 11.49 -2.99
N VAL A 48 2.34 12.58 -3.72
CA VAL A 48 1.60 12.54 -4.99
C VAL A 48 2.37 11.74 -6.04
N LEU A 49 3.68 11.97 -6.19
CA LEU A 49 4.53 11.22 -7.11
C LEU A 49 4.54 9.72 -6.77
N LEU A 50 4.69 9.36 -5.48
CA LEU A 50 4.62 7.98 -5.01
C LEU A 50 3.29 7.34 -5.39
N PHE A 51 2.17 8.03 -5.16
CA PHE A 51 0.85 7.55 -5.55
C PHE A 51 0.77 7.32 -7.06
N LEU A 52 1.19 8.29 -7.88
CA LEU A 52 1.16 8.19 -9.34
C LEU A 52 2.06 7.05 -9.89
N VAL A 53 3.22 6.83 -9.28
CA VAL A 53 4.13 5.73 -9.67
C VAL A 53 3.60 4.39 -9.20
N TYR A 54 2.87 4.34 -8.08
CA TYR A 54 2.22 3.12 -7.59
C TYR A 54 0.94 2.77 -8.36
N MET A 55 0.25 3.75 -8.95
CA MET A 55 -0.98 3.53 -9.72
C MET A 55 -0.86 2.43 -10.78
N PRO A 56 0.15 2.40 -11.67
CA PRO A 56 0.34 1.28 -12.60
C PRO A 56 0.43 -0.11 -11.96
N GLN A 57 0.91 -0.23 -10.72
CA GLN A 57 0.92 -1.52 -10.01
C GLN A 57 -0.49 -1.93 -9.56
N LEU A 58 -1.32 -0.97 -9.15
CA LEU A 58 -2.70 -1.24 -8.75
C LEU A 58 -3.53 -1.81 -9.90
N PHE A 59 -3.32 -1.36 -11.14
CA PHE A 59 -4.08 -1.84 -12.30
C PHE A 59 -3.62 -3.20 -12.85
N MET A 60 -2.81 -3.94 -12.08
CA MET A 60 -2.18 -5.16 -12.57
C MET A 60 -2.49 -6.34 -11.70
N ARG A 61 -3.13 -7.33 -12.34
CA ARG A 61 -3.30 -8.63 -11.73
C ARG A 61 -1.93 -9.23 -11.44
N GLU A 62 -1.79 -9.71 -10.22
CA GLU A 62 -0.58 -10.34 -9.74
C GLU A 62 -0.71 -11.86 -9.89
N SER A 63 0.36 -12.54 -10.29
CA SER A 63 0.34 -13.98 -10.45
C SER A 63 0.06 -14.74 -9.15
N ILE A 64 0.39 -14.14 -8.00
CA ILE A 64 0.04 -14.67 -6.68
C ILE A 64 -1.47 -14.82 -6.47
N SER A 65 -2.30 -14.04 -7.18
CA SER A 65 -3.77 -14.19 -7.14
C SER A 65 -4.27 -15.51 -7.74
N MET A 66 -3.43 -16.21 -8.50
CA MET A 66 -3.76 -17.51 -9.10
C MET A 66 -3.35 -18.68 -8.19
N GLN A 67 -2.72 -18.42 -7.05
CA GLN A 67 -2.33 -19.45 -6.09
C GLN A 67 -3.52 -19.85 -5.22
N VAL A 68 -3.62 -21.13 -4.91
CA VAL A 68 -4.67 -21.69 -4.07
C VAL A 68 -4.04 -22.55 -2.99
N GLY A 69 -4.19 -22.11 -1.73
CA GLY A 69 -3.73 -22.86 -0.57
C GLY A 69 -2.20 -22.96 -0.44
N LEU A 70 -1.68 -22.70 0.76
CA LEU A 70 -0.28 -22.95 1.08
C LEU A 70 0.03 -24.44 1.26
N THR A 71 -0.98 -25.23 1.62
CA THR A 71 -0.86 -26.63 2.05
C THR A 71 -1.70 -27.61 1.25
N ALA A 72 -2.51 -27.14 0.29
CA ALA A 72 -3.34 -28.02 -0.51
C ALA A 72 -2.45 -29.00 -1.30
N ALA A 73 -2.62 -30.29 -1.04
CA ALA A 73 -2.09 -31.32 -1.93
C ALA A 73 -2.71 -31.05 -3.31
N VAL A 74 -1.86 -30.79 -4.30
CA VAL A 74 -2.27 -30.40 -5.67
C VAL A 74 -3.01 -31.55 -6.36
N ASP A 75 -3.03 -32.73 -5.74
CA ASP A 75 -3.55 -33.97 -6.28
C ASP A 75 -5.10 -34.07 -6.24
N GLU A 76 -5.80 -33.17 -5.52
CA GLU A 76 -7.26 -33.24 -5.36
C GLU A 76 -8.08 -32.18 -6.14
N LEU A 77 -7.43 -31.29 -6.91
CA LEU A 77 -8.13 -30.26 -7.71
C LEU A 77 -7.95 -30.52 -9.22
N PRO A 78 -8.76 -31.40 -9.83
CA PRO A 78 -8.56 -31.84 -11.22
C PRO A 78 -8.81 -30.77 -12.30
N TYR A 79 -9.25 -29.56 -11.95
CA TYR A 79 -9.68 -28.54 -12.92
C TYR A 79 -9.05 -27.16 -12.78
N ILE A 80 -8.23 -26.93 -11.76
CA ILE A 80 -7.50 -25.67 -11.64
C ILE A 80 -6.03 -26.03 -11.74
N THR A 81 -5.40 -25.57 -12.82
CA THR A 81 -3.95 -25.47 -12.95
C THR A 81 -3.42 -24.55 -11.85
N ALA A 82 -3.46 -25.01 -10.60
CA ALA A 82 -2.87 -24.36 -9.44
C ALA A 82 -1.36 -24.40 -9.66
N GLN A 83 -0.86 -23.40 -10.37
CA GLN A 83 0.55 -23.26 -10.66
C GLN A 83 1.27 -23.12 -9.33
N ARG A 84 2.14 -24.05 -8.93
CA ARG A 84 2.95 -23.84 -7.73
C ARG A 84 3.94 -22.71 -8.00
N MET A 85 4.01 -21.74 -7.08
CA MET A 85 5.13 -20.78 -7.08
C MET A 85 6.46 -21.54 -7.02
N PRO A 86 7.54 -20.99 -7.60
CA PRO A 86 8.88 -21.58 -7.52
C PRO A 86 9.53 -21.49 -6.11
N TYR A 87 8.74 -21.17 -5.08
CA TYR A 87 9.19 -20.99 -3.70
C TYR A 87 8.40 -21.88 -2.76
N SER A 88 8.98 -22.15 -1.58
CA SER A 88 8.29 -22.89 -0.53
C SER A 88 7.04 -22.14 -0.06
N PRO A 89 6.03 -22.85 0.48
CA PRO A 89 4.83 -22.22 1.03
C PRO A 89 5.14 -21.10 2.05
N THR A 90 6.13 -21.31 2.91
CA THR A 90 6.55 -20.31 3.90
C THR A 90 7.02 -19.02 3.24
N VAL A 91 7.83 -19.11 2.18
CA VAL A 91 8.31 -17.92 1.46
C VAL A 91 7.16 -17.23 0.72
N THR A 92 6.26 -17.98 0.11
CA THR A 92 5.07 -17.40 -0.55
C THR A 92 4.16 -16.69 0.46
N ALA A 93 3.94 -17.27 1.65
CA ALA A 93 3.18 -16.64 2.73
C ALA A 93 3.83 -15.34 3.22
N LEU A 94 5.15 -15.38 3.45
CA LEU A 94 5.91 -14.19 3.85
C LEU A 94 5.84 -13.09 2.80
N VAL A 95 5.97 -13.42 1.51
CA VAL A 95 5.82 -12.45 0.41
C VAL A 95 4.41 -11.87 0.36
N ALA A 96 3.38 -12.69 0.55
CA ALA A 96 2.00 -12.22 0.58
C ALA A 96 1.76 -11.22 1.73
N ILE A 97 2.25 -11.55 2.93
CA ILE A 97 2.19 -10.67 4.11
C ILE A 97 3.01 -9.40 3.87
N LEU A 98 4.20 -9.52 3.29
CA LEU A 98 5.05 -8.37 2.98
C LEU A 98 4.36 -7.41 2.00
N LYS A 99 3.74 -7.92 0.94
CA LYS A 99 2.99 -7.10 -0.02
C LYS A 99 1.78 -6.43 0.62
N TRP A 100 1.08 -7.16 1.48
CA TRP A 100 0.00 -6.62 2.28
C TRP A 100 0.49 -5.44 3.16
N MET A 101 1.62 -5.61 3.85
CA MET A 101 2.25 -4.52 4.62
C MET A 101 2.73 -3.37 3.73
N THR A 102 3.24 -3.65 2.52
CA THR A 102 3.65 -2.65 1.52
C THR A 102 2.48 -1.77 1.09
N ASN A 103 1.31 -2.35 0.81
CA ASN A 103 0.12 -1.59 0.44
C ASN A 103 -0.29 -0.62 1.54
N PHE A 104 -0.33 -1.10 2.79
CA PHE A 104 -0.63 -0.23 3.94
C PHE A 104 0.43 0.86 4.14
N MET A 105 1.72 0.51 4.00
CA MET A 105 2.82 1.47 4.09
C MET A 105 2.67 2.59 3.06
N ILE A 106 2.45 2.24 1.79
CA ILE A 106 2.30 3.22 0.71
C ILE A 106 1.11 4.14 0.99
N ALA A 107 -0.03 3.58 1.40
CA ALA A 107 -1.19 4.37 1.77
C ALA A 107 -0.87 5.37 2.89
N ASN A 108 -0.17 4.94 3.94
CA ASN A 108 0.23 5.85 5.01
C ASN A 108 1.18 6.96 4.52
N LEU A 109 2.20 6.61 3.74
CA LEU A 109 3.17 7.58 3.20
C LEU A 109 2.52 8.60 2.26
N VAL A 110 1.53 8.18 1.47
CA VAL A 110 0.74 9.08 0.61
C VAL A 110 -0.08 10.04 1.46
N MET A 111 -0.71 9.54 2.52
CA MET A 111 -1.62 10.34 3.35
C MET A 111 -0.93 11.24 4.38
N MET A 112 0.25 10.86 4.86
CA MET A 112 0.95 11.51 5.96
C MET A 112 1.07 13.04 5.80
N PRO A 113 1.51 13.61 4.66
CA PRO A 113 1.71 15.06 4.53
C PRO A 113 0.41 15.87 4.45
N PHE A 114 -0.75 15.23 4.29
CA PHE A 114 -2.04 15.92 4.18
C PHE A 114 -2.76 16.04 5.52
N PHE A 115 -2.40 15.22 6.50
CA PHE A 115 -3.10 15.14 7.79
C PHE A 115 -2.28 15.65 8.98
N ASN A 116 -1.00 15.96 8.81
CA ASN A 116 -0.09 16.51 9.84
C ASN A 116 -0.21 15.78 11.20
N LYS A 117 -0.35 14.46 11.15
CA LYS A 117 -0.50 13.62 12.34
C LYS A 117 0.83 13.01 12.73
N LYS A 118 1.28 13.32 13.95
CA LYS A 118 2.51 12.75 14.52
C LYS A 118 2.50 11.22 14.51
N ASP A 119 1.36 10.58 14.82
CA ASP A 119 1.25 9.11 14.78
C ASP A 119 1.55 8.52 13.38
N SER A 120 1.21 9.25 12.30
CA SER A 120 1.49 8.84 10.92
C SER A 120 2.96 9.08 10.57
N GLU A 121 3.55 10.17 11.06
CA GLU A 121 4.98 10.43 10.88
C GLU A 121 5.85 9.41 11.62
N ASP A 122 5.47 9.06 12.85
CA ASP A 122 6.15 8.03 13.64
C ASP A 122 6.04 6.66 12.94
N PHE A 123 4.89 6.35 12.35
CA PHE A 123 4.73 5.16 11.51
C PHE A 123 5.68 5.16 10.30
N ALA A 124 5.75 6.27 9.58
CA ALA A 124 6.68 6.44 8.47
C ALA A 124 8.15 6.37 8.91
N ALA A 125 8.47 6.79 10.15
CA ALA A 125 9.82 6.76 10.68
C ALA A 125 10.25 5.38 11.19
N PHE A 126 9.37 4.57 11.76
CA PHE A 126 9.75 3.32 12.42
C PHE A 126 9.31 2.06 11.67
N PHE A 127 8.08 2.02 11.17
CA PHE A 127 7.54 0.83 10.54
C PHE A 127 7.86 0.77 9.04
N ALA A 128 7.69 1.89 8.32
CA ALA A 128 7.94 1.92 6.88
C ALA A 128 9.39 1.54 6.49
N PRO A 129 10.46 1.94 7.23
CA PRO A 129 11.82 1.50 6.90
C PRO A 129 12.00 -0.01 7.01
N ILE A 130 11.37 -0.66 8.01
CA ILE A 130 11.42 -2.11 8.17
C ILE A 130 10.79 -2.79 6.94
N VAL A 131 9.62 -2.34 6.52
CA VAL A 131 8.94 -2.87 5.33
C VAL A 131 9.78 -2.65 4.07
N VAL A 132 10.41 -1.48 3.91
CA VAL A 132 11.31 -1.19 2.78
C VAL A 132 12.52 -2.13 2.78
N VAL A 133 13.18 -2.32 3.93
CA VAL A 133 14.33 -3.25 4.07
C VAL A 133 13.91 -4.67 3.70
N LEU A 134 12.77 -5.15 4.21
CA LEU A 134 12.24 -6.47 3.88
C LEU A 134 11.92 -6.59 2.39
N ASN A 135 11.37 -5.55 1.76
CA ASN A 135 11.14 -5.56 0.31
C ASN A 135 12.42 -5.57 -0.51
N CYS A 136 13.50 -4.97 -0.02
CA CYS A 136 14.82 -5.07 -0.65
C CYS A 136 15.42 -6.48 -0.50
N ILE A 137 15.30 -7.10 0.68
CA ILE A 137 15.78 -8.46 0.95
C ILE A 137 14.98 -9.50 0.15
N PHE A 138 13.66 -9.39 0.14
CA PHE A 138 12.76 -10.31 -0.57
C PHE A 138 12.41 -9.82 -1.98
N PHE A 139 13.22 -8.94 -2.58
CA PHE A 139 12.89 -8.30 -3.85
C PHE A 139 12.65 -9.33 -4.95
N ARG A 140 13.55 -10.32 -5.08
CA ARG A 140 13.41 -11.40 -6.07
C ARG A 140 12.14 -12.21 -5.88
N PRO A 141 11.86 -12.78 -4.68
CA PRO A 141 10.57 -13.44 -4.42
C PRO A 141 9.36 -12.57 -4.75
N VAL A 142 9.34 -11.31 -4.32
CA VAL A 142 8.24 -10.40 -4.59
C VAL A 142 8.01 -10.21 -6.09
N ILE A 143 9.06 -9.92 -6.86
CA ILE A 143 8.97 -9.74 -8.31
C ILE A 143 8.48 -11.01 -9.01
N THR A 144 9.02 -12.16 -8.63
CA THR A 144 8.55 -13.44 -9.16
C THR A 144 7.07 -13.64 -8.87
N THR A 145 6.58 -13.36 -7.66
CA THR A 145 5.14 -13.50 -7.37
C THR A 145 4.25 -12.52 -8.15
N MET A 146 4.81 -11.41 -8.64
CA MET A 146 4.10 -10.47 -9.51
C MET A 146 4.06 -10.92 -10.96
N LEU A 147 5.16 -11.48 -11.47
CA LEU A 147 5.37 -11.77 -12.89
C LEU A 147 5.15 -13.23 -13.27
N TYR A 148 5.16 -14.16 -12.32
CA TYR A 148 5.29 -15.58 -12.62
C TYR A 148 4.22 -16.07 -13.60
N VAL A 149 4.69 -16.57 -14.72
CA VAL A 149 3.94 -17.34 -15.72
C VAL A 149 4.85 -18.53 -16.05
N PRO A 150 4.41 -19.77 -15.80
CA PRO A 150 5.21 -20.96 -16.10
C PRO A 150 5.68 -20.98 -17.56
N GLY A 151 6.93 -21.37 -17.77
CA GLY A 151 7.52 -21.48 -19.12
C GLY A 151 7.94 -20.16 -19.76
N VAL A 152 7.71 -19.01 -19.11
CA VAL A 152 8.15 -17.69 -19.61
C VAL A 152 9.35 -17.20 -18.81
N SER A 153 10.46 -16.93 -19.48
CA SER A 153 11.62 -16.28 -18.86
C SER A 153 11.30 -14.80 -18.63
N HIS A 154 11.26 -14.39 -17.37
CA HIS A 154 10.96 -13.01 -17.01
C HIS A 154 12.26 -12.21 -16.94
N SER A 155 12.39 -11.21 -17.80
CA SER A 155 13.52 -10.27 -17.76
C SER A 155 13.45 -9.40 -16.51
N LEU A 156 14.59 -9.19 -15.84
CA LEU A 156 14.73 -8.21 -14.75
C LEU A 156 14.48 -6.77 -15.21
N TYR A 157 14.44 -6.53 -16.52
CA TYR A 157 14.12 -5.23 -17.13
C TYR A 157 12.65 -5.13 -17.54
N HIS A 158 11.82 -6.10 -17.16
CA HIS A 158 10.39 -5.97 -17.35
C HIS A 158 9.90 -4.71 -16.63
N TRP A 159 9.12 -3.88 -17.33
CA TRP A 159 8.79 -2.54 -16.87
C TRP A 159 8.08 -2.53 -15.49
N ARG A 160 7.32 -3.58 -15.14
CA ARG A 160 6.73 -3.78 -13.79
C ARG A 160 7.79 -3.86 -12.68
N VAL A 161 8.96 -4.44 -12.96
CA VAL A 161 10.09 -4.49 -12.02
C VAL A 161 10.64 -3.09 -11.78
N VAL A 162 10.76 -2.31 -12.85
CA VAL A 162 11.21 -0.91 -12.78
C VAL A 162 10.24 -0.08 -11.96
N VAL A 163 8.94 -0.18 -12.23
CA VAL A 163 7.92 0.53 -11.45
C VAL A 163 7.95 0.10 -9.99
N TYR A 164 8.05 -1.20 -9.70
CA TYR A 164 8.14 -1.67 -8.32
C TYR A 164 9.39 -1.14 -7.61
N ALA A 165 10.55 -1.17 -8.27
CA ALA A 165 11.79 -0.60 -7.75
C ALA A 165 11.65 0.91 -7.47
N CYS A 166 10.98 1.66 -8.35
CA CYS A 166 10.70 3.08 -8.13
C CYS A 166 9.77 3.30 -6.93
N VAL A 167 8.72 2.48 -6.77
CA VAL A 167 7.81 2.56 -5.60
C VAL A 167 8.58 2.32 -4.30
N ILE A 168 9.39 1.27 -4.23
CA ILE A 168 10.19 0.95 -3.04
C ILE A 168 11.25 2.01 -2.78
N GLY A 169 11.93 2.50 -3.83
CA GLY A 169 12.92 3.57 -3.74
C GLY A 169 12.33 4.88 -3.22
N LEU A 170 11.19 5.33 -3.76
CA LEU A 170 10.49 6.53 -3.28
C LEU A 170 9.96 6.35 -1.85
N SER A 171 9.36 5.20 -1.55
CA SER A 171 8.87 4.89 -0.20
C SER A 171 10.01 4.90 0.81
N GLY A 172 11.15 4.29 0.45
CA GLY A 172 12.36 4.29 1.26
C GLY A 172 12.94 5.67 1.45
N ALA A 173 13.00 6.49 0.39
CA ALA A 173 13.48 7.86 0.49
C ALA A 173 12.68 8.68 1.51
N ILE A 174 11.35 8.58 1.50
CA ILE A 174 10.48 9.25 2.47
C ILE A 174 10.66 8.64 3.88
N ALA A 175 10.62 7.33 4.00
CA ALA A 175 10.65 6.62 5.29
C ALA A 175 11.99 6.79 6.03
N PHE A 176 13.12 6.58 5.33
CA PHE A 176 14.44 6.75 5.92
C PHE A 176 14.75 8.21 6.26
N GLU A 177 14.28 9.18 5.46
CA GLU A 177 14.42 10.59 5.84
C GLU A 177 13.72 10.88 7.17
N LYS A 178 12.48 10.41 7.34
CA LYS A 178 11.73 10.57 8.60
C LYS A 178 12.42 9.88 9.77
N LEU A 179 12.93 8.66 9.56
CA LEU A 179 13.73 7.95 10.56
C LEU A 179 14.97 8.76 10.98
N ILE A 180 15.77 9.22 10.01
CA ILE A 180 16.97 10.01 10.28
C ILE A 180 16.60 11.31 11.01
N ARG A 181 15.47 11.96 10.66
CA ARG A 181 14.99 13.15 11.37
C ARG A 181 14.74 12.85 12.84
N VAL A 182 13.96 11.82 13.16
CA VAL A 182 13.64 11.44 14.55
C VAL A 182 14.89 11.08 15.34
N VAL A 183 15.81 10.32 14.74
CA VAL A 183 17.08 9.93 15.38
C VAL A 183 17.95 11.16 15.67
N MET A 184 18.07 12.09 14.72
CA MET A 184 18.89 13.29 14.90
C MET A 184 18.28 14.30 15.87
N THR A 185 16.96 14.47 15.89
CA THR A 185 16.29 15.40 16.83
C THR A 185 16.11 14.81 18.22
N ARG A 186 16.45 13.52 18.43
CA ARG A 186 16.26 12.78 19.67
C ARG A 186 14.83 12.88 20.23
N ASP A 187 13.82 12.91 19.35
CA ASP A 187 12.41 13.08 19.72
C ASP A 187 11.77 11.77 20.23
N PHE A 188 12.38 11.19 21.27
CA PHE A 188 11.96 9.92 21.84
C PHE A 188 10.99 10.07 23.02
N LYS A 189 10.72 11.31 23.46
CA LYS A 189 9.88 11.58 24.64
C LYS A 189 8.45 11.07 24.39
N GLY A 190 8.00 10.09 25.16
CA GLY A 190 6.65 9.52 25.03
C GLY A 190 6.48 8.54 23.86
N MET A 191 7.58 8.10 23.23
CA MET A 191 7.55 7.21 22.07
C MET A 191 6.84 5.88 22.35
N GLY A 192 7.00 5.28 23.55
CA GLY A 192 6.34 4.01 23.88
C GLY A 192 4.80 4.07 23.78
N LYS A 193 4.18 5.15 24.30
CA LYS A 193 2.72 5.37 24.18
C LYS A 193 2.31 5.59 22.72
N ARG A 194 3.12 6.32 21.95
CA ARG A 194 2.86 6.56 20.51
C ARG A 194 2.99 5.28 19.69
N LEU A 195 4.02 4.46 19.95
CA LEU A 195 4.21 3.15 19.32
C LEU A 195 3.07 2.19 19.65
N GLY A 196 2.57 2.18 20.90
CA GLY A 196 1.39 1.39 21.26
C GLY A 196 0.14 1.81 20.48
N LYS A 197 -0.12 3.12 20.39
CA LYS A 197 -1.24 3.67 19.60
C LYS A 197 -1.07 3.37 18.10
N MET A 198 0.15 3.48 17.59
CA MET A 198 0.51 3.15 16.21
C MET A 198 0.32 1.66 15.93
N GLY A 199 0.72 0.78 16.85
CA GLY A 199 0.52 -0.66 16.73
C GLY A 199 -0.95 -1.04 16.66
N LEU A 200 -1.81 -0.39 17.45
CA LEU A 200 -3.26 -0.55 17.35
C LEU A 200 -3.80 -0.08 15.99
N TYR A 201 -3.37 1.09 15.52
CA TYR A 201 -3.77 1.58 14.19
C TYR A 201 -3.27 0.69 13.07
N PHE A 202 -2.03 0.21 13.16
CA PHE A 202 -1.47 -0.77 12.23
C PHE A 202 -2.35 -2.02 12.20
N LEU A 203 -2.66 -2.61 13.35
CA LEU A 203 -3.49 -3.82 13.42
C LEU A 203 -4.88 -3.60 12.81
N LEU A 204 -5.51 -2.44 13.03
CA LEU A 204 -6.83 -2.16 12.49
C LEU A 204 -6.81 -1.89 10.98
N PHE A 205 -5.86 -1.08 10.51
CA PHE A 205 -5.80 -0.69 9.11
C PHE A 205 -5.15 -1.71 8.21
N VAL A 206 -4.24 -2.56 8.72
CA VAL A 206 -3.63 -3.59 7.90
C VAL A 206 -4.75 -4.46 7.31
N PHE A 207 -5.73 -4.93 8.10
CA PHE A 207 -6.90 -5.67 7.57
C PHE A 207 -7.69 -4.92 6.49
N ALA A 208 -7.80 -3.60 6.56
CA ALA A 208 -8.49 -2.82 5.53
C ALA A 208 -7.77 -2.88 4.17
N PHE A 209 -6.44 -3.04 4.17
CA PHE A 209 -5.58 -3.12 2.98
C PHE A 209 -5.22 -4.56 2.58
N MET A 210 -5.90 -5.56 3.17
CA MET A 210 -5.65 -6.97 2.84
C MET A 210 -5.96 -7.25 1.37
N PRO A 211 -4.98 -7.75 0.58
CA PRO A 211 -5.26 -8.18 -0.79
C PRO A 211 -6.29 -9.31 -0.81
N THR A 212 -7.17 -9.30 -1.82
CA THR A 212 -8.26 -10.28 -1.99
C THR A 212 -7.77 -11.72 -2.12
N TYR A 213 -6.53 -11.92 -2.61
CA TYR A 213 -5.92 -13.23 -2.73
C TYR A 213 -5.41 -13.82 -1.40
N VAL A 214 -5.25 -13.01 -0.34
CA VAL A 214 -4.66 -13.50 0.93
C VAL A 214 -5.51 -14.59 1.58
N PRO A 215 -6.84 -14.44 1.74
CA PRO A 215 -7.68 -15.52 2.25
C PRO A 215 -7.59 -16.81 1.41
N GLN A 216 -7.62 -16.69 0.07
CA GLN A 216 -7.49 -17.83 -0.84
C GLN A 216 -6.13 -18.52 -0.73
N LEU A 217 -5.07 -17.73 -0.54
CA LEU A 217 -3.72 -18.25 -0.35
C LEU A 217 -3.61 -19.01 0.98
N LEU A 218 -4.11 -18.43 2.08
CA LEU A 218 -3.98 -19.01 3.42
C LEU A 218 -4.89 -20.21 3.64
N PHE A 219 -6.13 -20.15 3.15
CA PHE A 219 -7.17 -21.13 3.47
C PHE A 219 -7.59 -22.01 2.29
N GLY A 220 -7.05 -21.77 1.09
CA GLY A 220 -7.46 -22.47 -0.13
C GLY A 220 -8.75 -21.91 -0.75
N LEU A 221 -9.28 -22.61 -1.75
CA LEU A 221 -10.58 -22.28 -2.34
C LEU A 221 -11.70 -22.74 -1.41
N ILE A 222 -12.43 -21.79 -0.85
CA ILE A 222 -13.59 -22.07 -0.02
C ILE A 222 -14.85 -21.89 -0.89
N GLY A 223 -15.39 -23.00 -1.39
CA GLY A 223 -16.64 -23.03 -2.15
C GLY A 223 -16.53 -22.50 -3.58
N SER A 224 -17.68 -22.18 -4.17
CA SER A 224 -17.79 -21.55 -5.49
C SER A 224 -17.46 -20.07 -5.45
N GLU A 225 -17.18 -19.47 -6.62
CA GLU A 225 -17.07 -18.01 -6.74
C GLU A 225 -18.28 -17.34 -6.06
N PRO A 226 -18.05 -16.28 -5.26
CA PRO A 226 -19.09 -15.62 -4.49
C PRO A 226 -19.99 -14.78 -5.40
N GLU A 227 -20.80 -15.46 -6.22
CA GLU A 227 -21.80 -14.88 -7.08
C GLU A 227 -23.21 -15.34 -6.65
N GLY A 228 -24.25 -14.70 -7.19
CA GLY A 228 -25.64 -15.17 -7.02
C GLY A 228 -26.18 -15.19 -5.59
N PHE A 229 -25.68 -14.33 -4.69
CA PHE A 229 -26.11 -14.28 -3.27
C PHE A 229 -25.89 -15.60 -2.49
N THR A 230 -24.89 -16.39 -2.87
CA THR A 230 -24.39 -17.51 -2.08
C THR A 230 -23.99 -17.09 -0.65
N VAL A 231 -23.83 -18.05 0.26
CA VAL A 231 -23.44 -17.77 1.66
C VAL A 231 -22.13 -17.00 1.72
N SER A 232 -21.14 -17.37 0.90
CA SER A 232 -19.85 -16.66 0.79
C SER A 232 -20.02 -15.23 0.29
N HIS A 233 -20.82 -15.00 -0.75
CA HIS A 233 -21.13 -13.65 -1.25
C HIS A 233 -21.78 -12.77 -0.17
N ARG A 234 -22.76 -13.30 0.57
CA ARG A 234 -23.43 -12.57 1.66
C ARG A 234 -22.48 -12.23 2.80
N LEU A 235 -21.61 -13.16 3.20
CA LEU A 235 -20.62 -12.92 4.25
C LEU A 235 -19.64 -11.80 3.86
N ILE A 236 -19.19 -11.77 2.60
CA ILE A 236 -18.33 -10.68 2.09
C ILE A 236 -19.09 -9.35 2.16
N ILE A 237 -20.34 -9.28 1.67
CA ILE A 237 -21.15 -8.06 1.75
C ILE A 237 -21.31 -7.58 3.20
N TYR A 238 -21.66 -8.48 4.12
CA TYR A 238 -21.83 -8.13 5.53
C TYR A 238 -20.53 -7.65 6.16
N PHE A 239 -19.40 -8.30 5.85
CA PHE A 239 -18.10 -7.85 6.33
C PHE A 239 -17.74 -6.47 5.78
N THR A 240 -17.91 -6.24 4.47
CA THR A 240 -17.61 -4.96 3.82
C THR A 240 -18.49 -3.82 4.35
N LEU A 241 -19.71 -4.10 4.81
CA LEU A 241 -20.57 -3.09 5.44
C LEU A 241 -20.27 -2.92 6.94
N ALA A 242 -20.13 -4.02 7.67
CA ALA A 242 -19.93 -4.00 9.11
C ALA A 242 -18.56 -3.44 9.51
N PHE A 243 -17.51 -3.71 8.73
CA PHE A 243 -16.16 -3.28 9.07
C PHE A 243 -15.99 -1.75 9.10
N PRO A 244 -16.37 -0.98 8.05
CA PRO A 244 -16.34 0.50 8.10
C PRO A 244 -17.24 1.07 9.20
N LEU A 245 -18.41 0.48 9.46
CA LEU A 245 -19.31 0.91 10.54
C LEU A 245 -18.67 0.71 11.92
N ALA A 246 -18.09 -0.47 12.17
CA ALA A 246 -17.37 -0.77 13.40
C ALA A 246 -16.20 0.21 13.60
N MET A 247 -15.42 0.47 12.54
CA MET A 247 -14.33 1.45 12.58
C MET A 247 -14.84 2.85 12.90
N GLN A 248 -15.95 3.29 12.31
CA GLN A 248 -16.56 4.58 12.61
C GLN A 248 -17.01 4.68 14.08
N LEU A 249 -17.62 3.62 14.62
CA LEU A 249 -18.05 3.57 16.02
C LEU A 249 -16.85 3.58 17.00
N LEU A 250 -15.78 2.86 16.68
CA LEU A 250 -14.53 2.86 17.48
C LEU A 250 -13.89 4.25 17.52
N PHE A 251 -14.01 5.04 16.45
CA PHE A 251 -13.41 6.37 16.35
C PHE A 251 -14.40 7.52 16.57
N GLN A 252 -15.66 7.25 16.94
CA GLN A 252 -16.69 8.29 17.10
C GLN A 252 -16.30 9.36 18.15
N LYS A 253 -15.59 8.94 19.20
CA LYS A 253 -15.11 9.82 20.30
C LYS A 253 -13.78 10.51 19.98
N LYS A 254 -13.21 10.29 18.78
CA LYS A 254 -11.93 10.87 18.37
C LYS A 254 -12.13 12.25 17.72
N SER A 255 -11.03 13.01 17.62
CA SER A 255 -11.05 14.34 17.02
C SER A 255 -11.56 14.30 15.56
N LEU A 256 -12.08 15.42 15.04
CA LEU A 256 -12.53 15.50 13.65
C LEU A 256 -11.40 15.17 12.66
N SER A 257 -10.18 15.66 12.93
CA SER A 257 -8.99 15.30 12.14
C SER A 257 -8.71 13.79 12.19
N GLU A 258 -8.90 13.16 13.35
CA GLU A 258 -8.73 11.72 13.48
C GLU A 258 -9.73 10.90 12.66
N ARG A 259 -11.00 11.28 12.73
CA ARG A 259 -12.08 10.67 11.96
C ARG A 259 -11.90 10.86 10.46
N ARG A 260 -11.48 12.05 10.01
CA ARG A 260 -11.22 12.30 8.58
C ARG A 260 -10.07 11.43 8.05
N TYR A 261 -8.97 11.33 8.78
CA TYR A 261 -7.87 10.45 8.39
C TYR A 261 -8.32 8.99 8.29
N LEU A 262 -9.11 8.51 9.25
CA LEU A 262 -9.69 7.17 9.22
C LEU A 262 -10.52 6.94 7.95
N LEU A 263 -11.49 7.82 7.68
CA LEU A 263 -12.35 7.71 6.51
C LEU A 263 -11.55 7.77 5.21
N THR A 264 -10.49 8.59 5.17
CA THR A 264 -9.62 8.68 3.99
C THR A 264 -8.80 7.41 3.79
N MET A 265 -8.27 6.81 4.86
CA MET A 265 -7.56 5.53 4.79
C MET A 265 -8.48 4.39 4.35
N LEU A 266 -9.75 4.37 4.81
CA LEU A 266 -10.75 3.39 4.36
C LEU A 266 -11.16 3.61 2.90
N ALA A 267 -11.33 4.86 2.47
CA ALA A 267 -11.60 5.17 1.06
C ALA A 267 -10.42 4.75 0.17
N LEU A 268 -9.19 5.00 0.62
CA LEU A 268 -7.97 4.60 -0.09
C LEU A 268 -7.80 3.07 -0.12
N SER A 269 -8.19 2.38 0.96
CA SER A 269 -8.17 0.91 0.96
C SER A 269 -9.19 0.33 -0.01
N GLY A 270 -10.40 0.89 -0.04
CA GLY A 270 -11.41 0.57 -1.06
C GLY A 270 -10.91 0.82 -2.48
N PHE A 271 -10.22 1.94 -2.71
CA PHE A 271 -9.57 2.23 -3.99
C PHE A 271 -8.52 1.18 -4.36
N PHE A 272 -7.63 0.81 -3.43
CA PHE A 272 -6.58 -0.19 -3.68
C PHE A 272 -7.20 -1.54 -4.01
N SER A 273 -8.15 -2.01 -3.21
CA SER A 273 -8.86 -3.27 -3.44
C SER A 273 -9.66 -3.26 -4.74
N TYR A 274 -10.28 -2.13 -5.10
CA TYR A 274 -11.03 -2.00 -6.33
C TYR A 274 -10.14 -2.17 -7.56
N PHE A 275 -9.05 -1.39 -7.62
CA PHE A 275 -8.17 -1.40 -8.78
C PHE A 275 -7.30 -2.65 -8.89
N ALA A 276 -6.94 -3.27 -7.76
CA ALA A 276 -6.19 -4.54 -7.73
C ALA A 276 -6.89 -5.70 -8.45
N ASN A 277 -8.22 -5.66 -8.58
CA ASN A 277 -8.99 -6.70 -9.29
C ASN A 277 -9.14 -6.43 -10.80
N TYR A 278 -8.72 -5.26 -11.29
CA TYR A 278 -8.77 -4.97 -12.72
C TYR A 278 -7.59 -5.57 -13.46
N VAL A 279 -7.89 -6.27 -14.55
CA VAL A 279 -6.90 -6.94 -15.40
C VAL A 279 -6.59 -6.06 -16.60
N TYR A 280 -5.40 -5.46 -16.61
CA TYR A 280 -4.82 -4.88 -17.82
C TYR A 280 -3.75 -5.80 -18.43
N PRO A 281 -3.78 -6.06 -19.76
CA PRO A 281 -4.85 -5.81 -20.74
C PRO A 281 -5.87 -6.96 -20.77
N GLY A 282 -7.16 -6.65 -20.63
CA GLY A 282 -8.26 -7.61 -20.73
C GLY A 282 -9.36 -7.13 -21.68
N LYS A 283 -10.25 -8.04 -22.11
CA LYS A 283 -11.35 -7.76 -23.06
C LYS A 283 -12.24 -6.56 -22.66
N ASN A 284 -12.27 -6.16 -21.39
CA ASN A 284 -13.07 -5.06 -20.86
C ASN A 284 -12.23 -3.84 -20.40
N PHE A 285 -11.04 -3.62 -20.97
CA PHE A 285 -10.16 -2.52 -20.57
C PHE A 285 -10.85 -1.14 -20.57
N ILE A 286 -11.64 -0.85 -21.60
CA ILE A 286 -12.33 0.45 -21.72
C ILE A 286 -13.40 0.62 -20.63
N GLY A 287 -14.15 -0.44 -20.30
CA GLY A 287 -15.14 -0.43 -19.22
C GLY A 287 -14.51 -0.38 -17.82
N SER A 288 -13.25 -0.81 -17.69
CA SER A 288 -12.47 -0.71 -16.45
C SER A 288 -11.79 0.64 -16.23
N LEU A 289 -11.82 1.55 -17.21
CA LEU A 289 -11.21 2.87 -17.05
C LEU A 289 -11.97 3.69 -16.00
N PRO A 290 -11.29 4.61 -15.29
CA PRO A 290 -11.88 5.48 -14.26
C PRO A 290 -13.03 6.40 -14.73
N LEU A 291 -13.42 6.31 -16.01
CA LEU A 291 -14.52 7.05 -16.64
C LEU A 291 -15.87 6.33 -16.56
N HIS A 292 -15.92 5.06 -16.11
CA HIS A 292 -17.18 4.41 -15.78
C HIS A 292 -17.71 4.93 -14.43
N LEU A 293 -19.01 5.21 -14.30
CA LEU A 293 -19.62 5.91 -13.17
C LEU A 293 -19.18 5.40 -11.79
N CYS A 294 -19.11 4.07 -11.60
CA CYS A 294 -18.67 3.45 -10.35
C CYS A 294 -17.18 3.71 -10.04
N ASN A 295 -16.35 3.70 -11.08
CA ASN A 295 -14.90 3.94 -10.97
C ASN A 295 -14.67 5.42 -10.68
N THR A 296 -15.43 6.29 -11.35
CA THR A 296 -15.41 7.74 -11.10
C THR A 296 -15.84 8.05 -9.67
N ALA A 297 -16.87 7.39 -9.12
CA ALA A 297 -17.30 7.59 -7.75
C ALA A 297 -16.21 7.22 -6.73
N ILE A 298 -15.51 6.09 -6.91
CA ILE A 298 -14.40 5.67 -6.04
C ILE A 298 -13.23 6.66 -6.11
N VAL A 299 -12.89 7.11 -7.32
CA VAL A 299 -11.85 8.13 -7.53
C VAL A 299 -12.25 9.44 -6.85
N LEU A 300 -13.44 9.96 -7.13
CA LEU A 300 -13.96 11.20 -6.55
C LEU A 300 -14.05 11.13 -5.03
N MET A 301 -14.40 9.98 -4.45
CA MET A 301 -14.42 9.78 -3.00
C MET A 301 -13.03 9.96 -2.40
N VAL A 302 -12.00 9.35 -2.99
CA VAL A 302 -10.60 9.55 -2.55
C VAL A 302 -10.20 11.02 -2.68
N PHE A 303 -10.47 11.67 -3.82
CA PHE A 303 -10.14 13.08 -4.01
C PHE A 303 -10.88 14.00 -3.02
N ALA A 304 -12.16 13.76 -2.76
CA ALA A 304 -12.96 14.54 -1.82
C ALA A 304 -12.39 14.46 -0.39
N PHE A 305 -11.99 13.26 0.06
CA PHE A 305 -11.44 13.07 1.39
C PHE A 305 -9.99 13.57 1.53
N VAL A 306 -9.13 13.36 0.51
CA VAL A 306 -7.73 13.81 0.53
C VAL A 306 -7.62 15.34 0.47
N PHE A 307 -8.34 15.96 -0.47
CA PHE A 307 -8.24 17.41 -0.69
C PHE A 307 -9.22 18.23 0.14
N ASN A 308 -10.06 17.57 0.96
CA ASN A 308 -11.09 18.21 1.77
C ASN A 308 -11.91 19.19 0.92
N LEU A 309 -12.31 18.74 -0.27
CA LEU A 309 -13.15 19.51 -1.18
C LEU A 309 -14.48 19.75 -0.47
N LYS A 310 -14.71 21.01 -0.07
CA LYS A 310 -16.01 21.43 0.45
C LYS A 310 -16.94 21.56 -0.75
N GLY A 311 -17.96 20.71 -0.81
CA GLY A 311 -19.14 20.94 -1.65
C GLY A 311 -19.98 22.08 -1.10
#